data_AF-A0A485KK65-F1
#
_entry.id   AF-A0A485KK65-F1
#
_cell.length_a   1.000
_cell.length_b   1.000
_cell.length_c   1.000
_cell.angle_alpha   90.00
_cell.angle_beta   90.00
_cell.angle_gamma   90.00
#
_symmetry.space_group_name_H-M   'P 1'
#
loop_
_entity.id
_entity.type
_entity.pdbx_description
1 polymer ?
#
loop_
_entity_poly.entity_id
_entity_poly.type
_entity_poly.pdbx_seq_one_letter_code
_entity_poly.pdbx_strand_id
1 'polypeptide(L)'
;MKAPSTGTLFLVSELTKHVCVNQNTSDQAPSTMSMMDEMELITSSEADLAPHFPPFVWLLRDFLLDIQENGVQLTPDEYLERSLQARDGTSKRVEERNRIRQSIRTLFTQRQCLTIIRPALDEDKLRNASTLSNDELRPEFVAQMAIIREKLFNVARPKRILNQVIDGPSGAIPDIRAAWDYVSKVTCETAYYHALEKYKEIIGSNTSMAQHDFERTYKEAQDAALVVFKKESVEGEARKICFQNLKQAIAQDRALQINALQQKSSEYCNAVLARLSHQLIKNPIENGEWDDAKGISLVNRLSVFFCAYDTDGDGPSKTKILVQFMKGDMLAILELLFVRMTNRHNSLMESTKNTADETIREGEKSRRLLEQECHKFQMETARLNGIVSTMEEKLDNAFANSNQMKSDFIQLQENFRIMEEKLHVLKEELDESKMHLALNLNDKAKLESLLEYSQQSLHQAIAEKDACHFNLRAQLTEERSERMKERENSISNIAKQAAELHSLKKTLKLRCTELEETLHQKELFTKEKDLLTIKVGHLLEVHEDISGQLKAMIESQDVISDEKERLEGRCERLEEQLGNMSVHAAVENVLEKCCFHVAKQFEVDKARTIISCRCF
;
A
#
# COMPACT_ATOMS: atom_id res chain seq x y z
N MET A 1 111.35 -26.41 -6.69
CA MET A 1 110.97 -24.98 -6.70
C MET A 1 109.67 -24.77 -5.92
N LYS A 2 109.56 -23.73 -5.09
CA LYS A 2 108.25 -23.21 -4.61
C LYS A 2 107.99 -21.88 -5.33
N ALA A 3 107.06 -21.88 -6.28
CA ALA A 3 106.52 -20.64 -6.85
C ALA A 3 105.82 -19.82 -5.74
N PRO A 4 105.81 -18.47 -5.83
CA PRO A 4 105.14 -17.62 -4.85
C PRO A 4 103.65 -17.97 -4.71
N SER A 5 103.09 -17.66 -3.54
CA SER A 5 101.71 -17.99 -3.20
C SER A 5 100.70 -17.26 -4.09
N THR A 6 99.97 -18.02 -4.92
CA THR A 6 98.91 -17.50 -5.80
C THR A 6 97.65 -17.03 -5.03
N GLY A 7 97.78 -16.63 -3.76
CA GLY A 7 96.70 -16.04 -2.96
C GLY A 7 96.49 -14.55 -3.25
N THR A 8 97.52 -13.86 -3.75
CA THR A 8 97.47 -12.44 -4.11
C THR A 8 96.84 -12.16 -5.48
N LEU A 9 96.56 -13.19 -6.29
CA LEU A 9 95.90 -13.07 -7.60
C LEU A 9 94.35 -13.18 -7.52
N PHE A 10 93.79 -13.25 -6.31
CA PHE A 10 92.33 -13.36 -6.07
C PHE A 10 91.51 -12.24 -6.76
N LEU A 11 92.10 -11.05 -6.94
CA LEU A 11 91.45 -9.94 -7.65
C LEU A 11 91.02 -10.32 -9.08
N VAL A 12 91.76 -11.21 -9.76
CA VAL A 12 91.41 -11.64 -11.13
C VAL A 12 90.19 -12.56 -11.16
N SER A 13 90.00 -13.41 -10.14
CA SER A 13 88.78 -14.23 -9.99
C SER A 13 87.54 -13.46 -9.52
N GLU A 14 87.70 -12.20 -9.10
CA GLU A 14 86.57 -11.29 -8.89
C GLU A 14 86.25 -10.51 -10.17
N LEU A 15 87.25 -10.14 -10.99
CA LEU A 15 87.00 -9.43 -12.26
C LEU A 15 86.02 -10.18 -13.18
N THR A 16 86.06 -11.52 -13.25
CA THR A 16 85.10 -12.30 -14.08
C THR A 16 83.71 -12.47 -13.47
N LYS A 17 83.47 -11.98 -12.26
CA LYS A 17 82.13 -11.91 -11.64
C LYS A 17 81.46 -10.56 -11.80
N HIS A 18 82.25 -9.49 -11.96
CA HIS A 18 81.78 -8.09 -11.92
C HIS A 18 81.99 -7.34 -13.24
N VAL A 19 82.48 -8.00 -14.30
CA VAL A 19 82.66 -7.42 -15.64
C VAL A 19 81.94 -8.31 -16.66
N CYS A 20 80.90 -7.77 -17.29
CA CYS A 20 80.16 -8.40 -18.38
C CYS A 20 80.20 -7.52 -19.63
N VAL A 21 80.22 -8.13 -20.82
CA VAL A 21 80.02 -7.45 -22.11
C VAL A 21 78.80 -8.06 -22.78
N ASN A 22 77.73 -7.28 -22.94
CA ASN A 22 76.56 -7.71 -23.68
C ASN A 22 76.88 -7.71 -25.18
N GLN A 23 76.97 -8.89 -25.78
CA GLN A 23 76.82 -9.05 -27.22
C GLN A 23 75.36 -9.38 -27.54
N ASN A 24 74.74 -8.58 -28.42
CA ASN A 24 73.40 -8.87 -28.94
C ASN A 24 73.51 -9.89 -30.07
N THR A 25 73.42 -11.18 -29.76
CA THR A 25 73.26 -12.27 -30.72
C THR A 25 72.06 -13.15 -30.37
N SER A 26 71.42 -13.71 -31.40
CA SER A 26 70.05 -14.23 -31.35
C SER A 26 69.94 -15.71 -30.96
N ASP A 27 68.88 -16.02 -30.20
CA ASP A 27 68.15 -17.29 -30.15
C ASP A 27 68.90 -18.61 -30.38
N GLN A 28 69.32 -19.24 -29.28
CA GLN A 28 68.93 -20.62 -29.00
C GLN A 28 69.08 -20.96 -27.50
N ALA A 29 68.18 -21.79 -26.97
CA ALA A 29 68.16 -22.20 -25.57
C ALA A 29 68.52 -23.68 -25.42
N PRO A 30 69.56 -24.04 -24.65
CA PRO A 30 69.84 -25.43 -24.27
C PRO A 30 69.12 -25.81 -22.96
N SER A 31 68.75 -27.09 -22.84
CA SER A 31 68.06 -27.65 -21.67
C SER A 31 69.01 -28.43 -20.77
N THR A 32 68.82 -28.33 -19.44
CA THR A 32 69.39 -29.24 -18.41
C THR A 32 70.91 -29.50 -18.50
N MET A 33 71.69 -28.55 -17.98
CA MET A 33 73.16 -28.59 -17.95
C MET A 33 73.76 -29.47 -16.83
N SER A 34 74.93 -30.04 -17.13
CA SER A 34 75.85 -30.75 -16.23
C SER A 34 76.86 -29.78 -15.57
N MET A 35 77.60 -30.23 -14.55
CA MET A 35 78.73 -29.46 -14.00
C MET A 35 79.91 -29.33 -14.98
N MET A 36 79.93 -30.10 -16.07
CA MET A 36 80.83 -29.84 -17.20
C MET A 36 80.37 -28.64 -18.04
N ASP A 37 79.06 -28.54 -18.33
CA ASP A 37 78.50 -27.42 -19.10
C ASP A 37 78.67 -26.08 -18.37
N GLU A 38 78.56 -26.03 -17.03
CA GLU A 38 78.85 -24.81 -16.26
C GLU A 38 80.27 -24.27 -16.52
N MET A 39 81.26 -25.16 -16.71
CA MET A 39 82.63 -24.76 -16.98
C MET A 39 82.76 -24.19 -18.41
N GLU A 40 82.14 -24.84 -19.40
CA GLU A 40 82.18 -24.37 -20.79
C GLU A 40 81.45 -23.03 -20.97
N LEU A 41 80.27 -22.87 -20.36
CA LEU A 41 79.46 -21.63 -20.43
C LEU A 41 80.12 -20.43 -19.71
N ILE A 42 80.96 -20.69 -18.70
CA ILE A 42 81.80 -19.64 -18.09
C ILE A 42 82.96 -19.29 -19.03
N THR A 43 83.58 -20.26 -19.71
CA THR A 43 84.70 -19.98 -20.61
C THR A 43 84.32 -19.25 -21.89
N SER A 44 83.09 -19.41 -22.42
CA SER A 44 82.62 -18.60 -23.55
C SER A 44 82.47 -17.12 -23.15
N SER A 45 81.80 -16.86 -22.03
CA SER A 45 81.67 -15.51 -21.44
C SER A 45 83.03 -14.86 -21.17
N GLU A 46 83.98 -15.58 -20.55
CA GLU A 46 85.34 -15.05 -20.31
C GLU A 46 86.15 -14.84 -21.60
N ALA A 47 85.85 -15.57 -22.68
CA ALA A 47 86.51 -15.38 -23.99
C ALA A 47 85.99 -14.14 -24.73
N ASP A 48 84.69 -13.87 -24.67
CA ASP A 48 84.08 -12.66 -25.25
C ASP A 48 84.54 -11.36 -24.57
N LEU A 49 84.93 -11.43 -23.29
CA LEU A 49 85.57 -10.32 -22.58
C LEU A 49 86.99 -10.02 -23.06
N ALA A 50 87.73 -11.03 -23.53
CA ALA A 50 89.17 -10.97 -23.73
C ALA A 50 89.69 -9.87 -24.69
N PRO A 51 88.97 -9.45 -25.76
CA PRO A 51 89.37 -8.33 -26.61
C PRO A 51 89.40 -6.96 -25.91
N HIS A 52 88.75 -6.83 -24.74
CA HIS A 52 88.62 -5.57 -24.00
C HIS A 52 89.65 -5.40 -22.87
N PHE A 53 90.32 -6.50 -22.49
CA PHE A 53 91.35 -6.52 -21.45
C PHE A 53 92.69 -5.97 -21.97
N PRO A 54 93.48 -5.29 -21.13
CA PRO A 54 94.79 -4.78 -21.51
C PRO A 54 95.82 -5.91 -21.65
N PRO A 55 96.96 -5.70 -22.32
CA PRO A 55 98.10 -6.61 -22.24
C PRO A 55 98.57 -6.76 -20.78
N PHE A 56 98.81 -8.00 -20.36
CA PHE A 56 99.26 -8.34 -19.00
C PHE A 56 100.77 -8.50 -18.96
N VAL A 57 101.45 -7.75 -18.09
CA VAL A 57 102.91 -7.84 -17.90
C VAL A 57 103.22 -8.16 -16.44
N TRP A 58 103.73 -9.36 -16.17
CA TRP A 58 104.16 -9.77 -14.84
C TRP A 58 105.65 -9.42 -14.64
N LEU A 59 105.92 -8.38 -13.86
CA LEU A 59 107.29 -8.03 -13.45
C LEU A 59 107.69 -8.77 -12.17
N LEU A 60 108.61 -9.74 -12.29
CA LEU A 60 109.23 -10.46 -11.19
C LEU A 60 110.45 -9.67 -10.68
N ARG A 61 110.30 -9.00 -9.53
CA ARG A 61 111.37 -8.21 -8.89
C ARG A 61 112.30 -9.06 -8.02
N ASP A 62 113.47 -8.51 -7.72
CA ASP A 62 114.50 -9.10 -6.87
C ASP A 62 114.92 -10.50 -7.32
N PHE A 63 114.93 -10.71 -8.65
CA PHE A 63 115.08 -12.03 -9.23
C PHE A 63 116.55 -12.49 -9.18
N LEU A 64 116.81 -13.49 -8.33
CA LEU A 64 118.14 -14.00 -7.96
C LEU A 64 118.28 -15.52 -8.16
N LEU A 65 117.34 -16.15 -8.89
CA LEU A 65 117.30 -17.58 -9.15
C LEU A 65 117.47 -17.85 -10.64
N ASP A 66 118.18 -18.91 -11.00
CA ASP A 66 118.13 -19.40 -12.38
C ASP A 66 116.74 -19.96 -12.70
N ILE A 67 116.16 -19.55 -13.83
CA ILE A 67 114.91 -20.12 -14.33
C ILE A 67 115.25 -21.46 -14.99
N GLN A 68 115.33 -22.54 -14.21
CA GLN A 68 115.65 -23.88 -14.71
C GLN A 68 114.63 -24.91 -14.25
N GLU A 69 114.10 -25.71 -15.18
CA GLU A 69 113.24 -26.86 -14.87
C GLU A 69 113.87 -28.12 -15.47
N ASN A 70 114.06 -29.14 -14.63
CA ASN A 70 114.75 -30.39 -14.98
C ASN A 70 116.15 -30.18 -15.61
N GLY A 71 116.85 -29.10 -15.25
CA GLY A 71 118.18 -28.73 -15.77
C GLY A 71 118.16 -27.94 -17.08
N VAL A 72 116.99 -27.68 -17.67
CA VAL A 72 116.83 -26.87 -18.89
C VAL A 72 116.51 -25.43 -18.49
N GLN A 73 117.24 -24.45 -19.03
CA GLN A 73 116.91 -23.02 -18.85
C GLN A 73 115.60 -22.67 -19.57
N LEU A 74 114.82 -21.80 -18.94
CA LEU A 74 113.55 -21.29 -19.45
C LEU A 74 113.61 -19.77 -19.59
N THR A 75 112.90 -19.24 -20.58
CA THR A 75 112.60 -17.80 -20.63
C THR A 75 111.61 -17.40 -19.53
N PRO A 76 111.56 -16.12 -19.13
CA PRO A 76 110.53 -15.61 -18.22
C PRO A 76 109.11 -15.90 -18.72
N ASP A 77 108.86 -15.80 -20.03
CA ASP A 77 107.53 -16.01 -20.62
C ASP A 77 107.09 -17.49 -20.53
N GLU A 78 108.00 -18.44 -20.74
CA GLU A 78 107.73 -19.86 -20.49
C GLU A 78 107.47 -20.15 -19.00
N TYR A 79 108.20 -19.50 -18.10
CA TYR A 79 107.97 -19.61 -16.65
C TYR A 79 106.58 -19.10 -16.25
N LEU A 80 106.09 -18.04 -16.89
CA LEU A 80 104.73 -17.53 -16.69
C LEU A 80 103.69 -18.53 -17.19
N GLU A 81 103.81 -19.02 -18.44
CA GLU A 81 102.83 -19.97 -18.98
C GLU A 81 102.80 -21.28 -18.20
N ARG A 82 103.95 -21.82 -17.76
CA ARG A 82 104.01 -22.99 -16.85
C ARG A 82 103.46 -22.68 -15.46
N SER A 83 103.64 -21.47 -14.93
CA SER A 83 103.02 -21.06 -13.66
C SER A 83 101.49 -20.96 -13.73
N LEU A 84 100.97 -20.67 -14.93
CA LEU A 84 99.54 -20.63 -15.27
C LEU A 84 98.97 -21.97 -15.73
N GLN A 85 99.75 -23.05 -15.87
CA GLN A 85 99.18 -24.38 -16.12
C GLN A 85 98.37 -24.88 -14.92
N ALA A 86 97.26 -25.58 -15.20
CA ALA A 86 96.49 -26.28 -14.17
C ALA A 86 97.38 -27.30 -13.44
N ARG A 87 97.04 -27.60 -12.18
CA ARG A 87 97.76 -28.58 -11.37
C ARG A 87 96.81 -29.64 -10.84
N ASP A 88 97.24 -30.88 -10.84
CA ASP A 88 96.45 -32.02 -10.39
C ASP A 88 96.09 -31.92 -8.90
N GLY A 89 94.88 -32.36 -8.56
CA GLY A 89 94.40 -32.45 -7.18
C GLY A 89 92.92 -32.09 -7.03
N THR A 90 92.14 -33.00 -6.45
CA THR A 90 90.68 -32.93 -6.26
C THR A 90 90.24 -32.22 -4.97
N SER A 91 91.01 -31.20 -4.55
CA SER A 91 90.63 -30.39 -3.39
C SER A 91 90.13 -29.03 -3.85
N LYS A 92 89.09 -28.50 -3.19
CA LYS A 92 88.51 -27.18 -3.51
C LYS A 92 89.55 -26.06 -3.65
N ARG A 93 90.58 -26.08 -2.81
CA ARG A 93 91.68 -25.10 -2.84
C ARG A 93 92.66 -25.27 -4.02
N VAL A 94 92.64 -26.42 -4.71
CA VAL A 94 93.35 -26.61 -5.99
C VAL A 94 92.44 -26.21 -7.15
N GLU A 95 91.15 -26.57 -7.11
CA GLU A 95 90.13 -26.17 -8.08
C GLU A 95 90.02 -24.64 -8.20
N GLU A 96 89.86 -23.91 -7.09
CA GLU A 96 89.87 -22.44 -7.02
C GLU A 96 91.12 -21.84 -7.69
N ARG A 97 92.30 -22.42 -7.42
CA ARG A 97 93.57 -21.94 -7.97
C ARG A 97 93.70 -22.26 -9.47
N ASN A 98 93.15 -23.38 -9.92
CA ASN A 98 93.09 -23.73 -11.33
C ASN A 98 92.11 -22.80 -12.08
N ARG A 99 90.98 -22.43 -11.49
CA ARG A 99 90.06 -21.42 -12.03
C ARG A 99 90.75 -20.05 -12.18
N ILE A 100 91.43 -19.55 -11.13
CA ILE A 100 92.20 -18.28 -11.20
C ILE A 100 93.20 -18.32 -12.37
N ARG A 101 93.95 -19.42 -12.52
CA ARG A 101 94.90 -19.59 -13.63
C ARG A 101 94.22 -19.58 -14.99
N GLN A 102 93.10 -20.28 -15.12
CA GLN A 102 92.35 -20.36 -16.38
C GLN A 102 91.78 -18.99 -16.76
N SER A 103 91.16 -18.25 -15.85
CA SER A 103 90.65 -16.90 -16.14
C SER A 103 91.77 -15.91 -16.52
N ILE A 104 92.97 -16.03 -15.94
CA ILE A 104 94.15 -15.26 -16.41
C ILE A 104 94.52 -15.66 -17.85
N ARG A 105 94.44 -16.95 -18.20
CA ARG A 105 94.73 -17.46 -19.55
C ARG A 105 93.69 -17.07 -20.59
N THR A 106 92.41 -16.98 -20.21
CA THR A 106 91.30 -16.59 -21.09
C THR A 106 91.26 -15.09 -21.33
N LEU A 107 91.14 -14.28 -20.25
CA LEU A 107 90.94 -12.83 -20.35
C LEU A 107 92.10 -12.09 -21.01
N PHE A 108 93.32 -12.34 -20.53
CA PHE A 108 94.50 -11.59 -20.94
C PHE A 108 95.17 -12.29 -22.10
N THR A 109 94.62 -12.19 -23.32
CA THR A 109 95.19 -12.89 -24.50
C THR A 109 96.64 -12.52 -24.81
N GLN A 110 97.05 -11.29 -24.51
CA GLN A 110 98.45 -10.86 -24.58
C GLN A 110 99.07 -10.87 -23.17
N ARG A 111 100.06 -11.75 -22.95
CA ARG A 111 100.80 -11.88 -21.69
C ARG A 111 102.29 -11.82 -21.95
N GLN A 112 103.02 -11.17 -21.04
CA GLN A 112 104.48 -11.20 -20.98
C GLN A 112 104.95 -11.29 -19.52
N CYS A 113 106.16 -11.81 -19.35
CA CYS A 113 106.86 -11.92 -18.09
C CYS A 113 108.21 -11.23 -18.21
N LEU A 114 108.55 -10.41 -17.23
CA LEU A 114 109.83 -9.70 -17.17
C LEU A 114 110.46 -9.97 -15.82
N THR A 115 111.71 -10.41 -15.81
CA THR A 115 112.51 -10.49 -14.59
C THR A 115 113.33 -9.21 -14.43
N ILE A 116 113.47 -8.76 -13.19
CA ILE A 116 114.43 -7.73 -12.83
C ILE A 116 115.15 -8.09 -11.54
N ILE A 117 116.46 -7.91 -11.53
CA ILE A 117 117.30 -8.12 -10.35
C ILE A 117 117.00 -7.09 -9.26
N ARG A 118 117.63 -7.27 -8.10
CA ARG A 118 117.58 -6.33 -6.97
C ARG A 118 118.34 -5.02 -7.29
N PRO A 119 117.80 -3.81 -6.98
CA PRO A 119 118.39 -2.52 -7.38
C PRO A 119 119.80 -2.23 -6.83
N ALA A 120 120.05 -2.61 -5.58
CA ALA A 120 121.32 -2.45 -4.85
C ALA A 120 121.57 -3.67 -3.97
N LEU A 121 122.82 -3.97 -3.60
CA LEU A 121 123.12 -5.08 -2.68
C LEU A 121 123.00 -4.69 -1.20
N ASP A 122 123.12 -3.39 -0.92
CA ASP A 122 123.09 -2.76 0.40
C ASP A 122 121.63 -2.51 0.85
N GLU A 123 121.24 -3.07 1.99
CA GLU A 123 119.88 -2.99 2.52
C GLU A 123 119.48 -1.57 2.97
N ASP A 124 120.41 -0.72 3.39
CA ASP A 124 120.11 0.67 3.77
C ASP A 124 119.98 1.58 2.53
N LYS A 125 120.69 1.25 1.44
CA LYS A 125 120.41 1.82 0.11
C LYS A 125 119.06 1.37 -0.45
N LEU A 126 118.68 0.09 -0.27
CA LEU A 126 117.39 -0.42 -0.73
C LEU A 126 116.18 0.29 -0.08
N ARG A 127 116.28 0.65 1.20
CA ARG A 127 115.25 1.46 1.89
C ARG A 127 114.99 2.81 1.22
N ASN A 128 116.03 3.39 0.60
CA ASN A 128 116.02 4.69 -0.06
C ASN A 128 116.15 4.57 -1.59
N ALA A 129 115.80 3.41 -2.18
CA ALA A 129 116.05 3.13 -3.61
C ALA A 129 115.36 4.11 -4.58
N SER A 130 114.36 4.86 -4.14
CA SER A 130 113.70 5.93 -4.90
C SER A 130 114.46 7.25 -4.96
N THR A 131 115.50 7.44 -4.14
CA THR A 131 116.33 8.67 -4.13
C THR A 131 117.75 8.44 -4.65
N LEU A 132 118.09 7.20 -5.04
CA LEU A 132 119.39 6.86 -5.64
C LEU A 132 119.47 7.33 -7.09
N SER A 133 120.64 7.83 -7.48
CA SER A 133 120.98 8.07 -8.88
C SER A 133 121.27 6.78 -9.64
N ASN A 134 121.24 6.82 -10.98
CA ASN A 134 121.57 5.64 -11.82
C ASN A 134 122.98 5.08 -11.55
N ASP A 135 123.92 5.93 -11.16
CA ASP A 135 125.33 5.54 -10.90
C ASP A 135 125.51 4.88 -9.52
N GLU A 136 124.53 5.03 -8.62
CA GLU A 136 124.49 4.36 -7.31
C GLU A 136 123.69 3.04 -7.34
N LEU A 137 122.91 2.83 -8.40
CA LEU A 137 122.22 1.59 -8.70
C LEU A 137 123.15 0.59 -9.39
N ARG A 138 122.78 -0.69 -9.35
CA ARG A 138 123.50 -1.73 -10.10
C ARG A 138 123.43 -1.48 -11.61
N PRO A 139 124.55 -1.48 -12.35
CA PRO A 139 124.54 -1.25 -13.80
C PRO A 139 123.62 -2.21 -14.57
N GLU A 140 123.55 -3.47 -14.14
CA GLU A 140 122.70 -4.48 -14.77
C GLU A 140 121.20 -4.25 -14.46
N PHE A 141 120.88 -3.61 -13.33
CA PHE A 141 119.53 -3.18 -12.98
C PHE A 141 119.08 -2.00 -13.85
N VAL A 142 119.96 -1.00 -14.05
CA VAL A 142 119.69 0.15 -14.93
C VAL A 142 119.50 -0.31 -16.37
N ALA A 143 120.34 -1.24 -16.86
CA ALA A 143 120.18 -1.85 -18.18
C ALA A 143 118.86 -2.64 -18.31
N GLN A 144 118.50 -3.46 -17.32
CA GLN A 144 117.21 -4.17 -17.30
C GLN A 144 116.02 -3.18 -17.27
N MET A 145 116.07 -2.13 -16.46
CA MET A 145 115.03 -1.09 -16.43
C MET A 145 114.86 -0.38 -17.78
N ALA A 146 115.93 -0.15 -18.52
CA ALA A 146 115.86 0.43 -19.86
C ALA A 146 115.14 -0.51 -20.84
N ILE A 147 115.51 -1.80 -20.88
CA ILE A 147 114.88 -2.83 -21.72
C ILE A 147 113.41 -3.04 -21.34
N ILE A 148 113.09 -3.05 -20.03
CA ILE A 148 111.72 -3.16 -19.53
C ILE A 148 110.89 -1.95 -19.95
N ARG A 149 111.44 -0.73 -19.84
CA ARG A 149 110.78 0.50 -20.28
C ARG A 149 110.47 0.49 -21.78
N GLU A 150 111.44 0.08 -22.60
CA GLU A 150 111.26 -0.05 -24.05
C GLU A 150 110.17 -1.08 -24.40
N LYS A 151 110.23 -2.28 -23.82
CA LYS A 151 109.19 -3.31 -23.99
C LYS A 151 107.81 -2.81 -23.58
N LEU A 152 107.70 -2.11 -22.45
CA LEU A 152 106.43 -1.55 -21.99
C LEU A 152 105.88 -0.49 -22.96
N PHE A 153 106.70 0.39 -23.52
CA PHE A 153 106.25 1.34 -24.54
C PHE A 153 105.80 0.65 -25.85
N ASN A 154 106.49 -0.42 -26.26
CA ASN A 154 106.11 -1.20 -27.45
C ASN A 154 104.83 -2.04 -27.26
N VAL A 155 104.49 -2.39 -26.02
CA VAL A 155 103.26 -3.14 -25.66
C VAL A 155 102.09 -2.21 -25.33
N ALA A 156 102.35 -1.01 -24.79
CA ALA A 156 101.34 -0.04 -24.39
C ALA A 156 100.61 0.56 -25.60
N ARG A 157 99.35 0.14 -25.80
CA ARG A 157 98.44 0.69 -26.80
C ARG A 157 97.54 1.76 -26.16
N PRO A 158 97.15 2.83 -26.88
CA PRO A 158 96.11 3.76 -26.42
C PRO A 158 94.85 2.99 -25.99
N LYS A 159 94.24 3.36 -24.86
CA LYS A 159 93.08 2.62 -24.34
C LYS A 159 91.90 2.78 -25.31
N ARG A 160 91.28 1.65 -25.66
CA ARG A 160 90.10 1.58 -26.52
C ARG A 160 88.91 0.98 -25.78
N ILE A 161 87.72 1.48 -26.09
CA ILE A 161 86.42 0.88 -25.78
C ILE A 161 85.60 0.95 -27.08
N LEU A 162 84.94 -0.16 -27.46
CA LEU A 162 84.18 -0.29 -28.72
C LEU A 162 84.94 0.26 -29.95
N ASN A 163 86.23 -0.10 -30.06
CA ASN A 163 87.21 0.38 -31.04
C ASN A 163 87.52 1.90 -31.08
N GLN A 164 86.81 2.76 -30.35
CA GLN A 164 87.18 4.17 -30.21
C GLN A 164 88.38 4.34 -29.26
N VAL A 165 89.27 5.30 -29.53
CA VAL A 165 90.38 5.67 -28.62
C VAL A 165 89.86 6.70 -27.62
N ILE A 166 90.17 6.52 -26.35
CA ILE A 166 89.76 7.44 -25.28
C ILE A 166 90.83 8.51 -25.08
N ASP A 167 90.44 9.78 -25.16
CA ASP A 167 91.20 10.93 -24.72
C ASP A 167 90.68 11.45 -23.36
N GLY A 168 91.33 12.49 -22.80
CA GLY A 168 91.12 12.94 -21.41
C GLY A 168 90.40 14.29 -21.17
N PRO A 169 89.47 14.80 -22.01
CA PRO A 169 88.92 16.16 -21.85
C PRO A 169 87.93 16.35 -20.67
N SER A 170 87.79 15.38 -19.76
CA SER A 170 87.12 15.55 -18.48
C SER A 170 87.82 14.73 -17.39
N GLY A 171 88.39 15.41 -16.39
CA GLY A 171 89.31 14.83 -15.39
C GLY A 171 88.70 13.88 -14.35
N ALA A 172 87.53 13.32 -14.60
CA ALA A 172 86.95 12.25 -13.79
C ALA A 172 87.40 10.90 -14.38
N ILE A 173 88.37 10.25 -13.74
CA ILE A 173 88.58 8.81 -13.95
C ILE A 173 87.25 8.13 -13.64
N PRO A 174 86.64 7.35 -14.56
CA PRO A 174 85.39 6.67 -14.27
C PRO A 174 85.60 5.68 -13.12
N ASP A 175 85.06 5.98 -11.94
CA ASP A 175 84.95 4.98 -10.89
C ASP A 175 84.08 3.85 -11.44
N ILE A 176 84.62 2.64 -11.45
CA ILE A 176 83.95 1.43 -11.92
C ILE A 176 82.63 1.25 -11.15
N ARG A 177 82.56 1.71 -9.89
CA ARG A 177 81.34 1.75 -9.09
C ARG A 177 80.30 2.70 -9.67
N ALA A 178 80.67 3.96 -9.96
CA ALA A 178 79.75 4.94 -10.51
C ALA A 178 79.23 4.54 -11.92
N ALA A 179 80.08 3.93 -12.74
CA ALA A 179 79.69 3.35 -14.03
C ALA A 179 78.73 2.16 -13.85
N TRP A 180 79.03 1.26 -12.92
CA TRP A 180 78.16 0.11 -12.59
C TRP A 180 76.82 0.53 -11.99
N ASP A 181 76.80 1.49 -11.06
CA ASP A 181 75.58 2.00 -10.42
C ASP A 181 74.64 2.66 -11.46
N TYR A 182 75.20 3.36 -12.45
CA TYR A 182 74.43 3.89 -13.58
C TYR A 182 73.83 2.79 -14.45
N VAL A 183 74.62 1.80 -14.88
CA VAL A 183 74.14 0.67 -15.69
C VAL A 183 73.09 -0.14 -14.90
N SER A 184 73.35 -0.42 -13.62
CA SER A 184 72.45 -1.13 -12.71
C SER A 184 71.09 -0.43 -12.60
N LYS A 185 71.07 0.90 -12.47
CA LYS A 185 69.82 1.69 -12.53
C LYS A 185 69.10 1.53 -13.86
N VAL A 186 69.75 1.87 -14.99
CA VAL A 186 69.10 1.88 -16.31
C VAL A 186 68.56 0.50 -16.69
N THR A 187 69.30 -0.57 -16.38
CA THR A 187 68.85 -1.95 -16.62
C THR A 187 67.68 -2.34 -15.71
N CYS A 188 67.70 -1.98 -14.42
CA CYS A 188 66.58 -2.27 -13.51
C CYS A 188 65.32 -1.44 -13.82
N GLU A 189 65.47 -0.19 -14.28
CA GLU A 189 64.37 0.66 -14.71
C GLU A 189 63.74 0.14 -16.02
N THR A 190 64.54 -0.25 -17.01
CA THR A 190 64.06 -0.93 -18.23
C THR A 190 63.30 -2.22 -17.91
N ALA A 191 63.89 -3.09 -17.07
CA ALA A 191 63.24 -4.34 -16.63
C ALA A 191 61.92 -4.10 -15.87
N TYR A 192 61.81 -3.00 -15.12
CA TYR A 192 60.57 -2.57 -14.45
C TYR A 192 59.48 -2.19 -15.47
N TYR A 193 59.82 -1.46 -16.53
CA TYR A 193 58.85 -1.09 -17.58
C TYR A 193 58.38 -2.32 -18.38
N HIS A 194 59.28 -3.20 -18.82
CA HIS A 194 58.90 -4.43 -19.52
C HIS A 194 58.02 -5.35 -18.65
N ALA A 195 58.34 -5.47 -17.36
CA ALA A 195 57.52 -6.24 -16.43
C ALA A 195 56.11 -5.66 -16.24
N LEU A 196 55.97 -4.33 -16.16
CA LEU A 196 54.66 -3.67 -16.11
C LEU A 196 53.88 -3.77 -17.42
N GLU A 197 54.55 -3.75 -18.57
CA GLU A 197 53.92 -3.97 -19.88
C GLU A 197 53.37 -5.40 -19.98
N LYS A 198 54.16 -6.42 -19.61
CA LYS A 198 53.71 -7.82 -19.58
C LYS A 198 52.57 -8.05 -18.59
N TYR A 199 52.59 -7.39 -17.43
CA TYR A 199 51.46 -7.39 -16.49
C TYR A 199 50.18 -6.82 -17.14
N LYS A 200 50.29 -5.66 -17.79
CA LYS A 200 49.17 -4.95 -18.42
C LYS A 200 48.56 -5.71 -19.60
N GLU A 201 49.39 -6.36 -20.41
CA GLU A 201 48.97 -7.23 -21.50
C GLU A 201 48.08 -8.38 -20.98
N ILE A 202 48.52 -9.07 -19.93
CA ILE A 202 47.80 -10.23 -19.39
C ILE A 202 46.54 -9.80 -18.63
N ILE A 203 46.60 -8.79 -17.75
CA ILE A 203 45.41 -8.34 -17.00
C ILE A 203 44.35 -7.73 -17.93
N GLY A 204 44.77 -7.06 -19.00
CA GLY A 204 43.89 -6.49 -20.03
C GLY A 204 43.17 -7.54 -20.88
N SER A 205 43.61 -8.80 -20.85
CA SER A 205 42.92 -9.90 -21.54
C SER A 205 41.70 -10.44 -20.78
N ASN A 206 41.51 -10.10 -19.49
CA ASN A 206 40.37 -10.59 -18.73
C ASN A 206 39.05 -9.93 -19.16
N THR A 207 38.20 -10.71 -19.82
CA THR A 207 36.83 -10.34 -20.20
C THR A 207 35.76 -10.87 -19.24
N SER A 208 36.11 -11.74 -18.28
CA SER A 208 35.16 -12.33 -17.34
C SER A 208 34.80 -11.37 -16.20
N MET A 209 33.53 -11.36 -15.82
CA MET A 209 33.04 -10.65 -14.63
C MET A 209 33.19 -11.47 -13.34
N ALA A 210 33.47 -12.78 -13.44
CA ALA A 210 33.60 -13.66 -12.29
C ALA A 210 34.86 -13.34 -11.47
N GLN A 211 34.68 -13.16 -10.16
CA GLN A 211 35.76 -12.80 -9.22
C GLN A 211 36.94 -13.78 -9.26
N HIS A 212 36.66 -15.08 -9.38
CA HIS A 212 37.68 -16.14 -9.43
C HIS A 212 38.52 -16.09 -10.72
N ASP A 213 37.91 -15.74 -11.87
CA ASP A 213 38.66 -15.58 -13.12
C ASP A 213 39.59 -14.37 -13.06
N PHE A 214 39.10 -13.25 -12.53
CA PHE A 214 39.94 -12.08 -12.27
C PHE A 214 41.12 -12.40 -11.34
N GLU A 215 40.88 -13.16 -10.25
CA GLU A 215 41.95 -13.54 -9.32
C GLU A 215 42.97 -14.51 -9.94
N ARG A 216 42.53 -15.43 -10.80
CA ARG A 216 43.41 -16.30 -11.60
C ARG A 216 44.29 -15.47 -12.55
N THR A 217 43.68 -14.65 -13.42
CA THR A 217 44.42 -13.87 -14.42
C THR A 217 45.28 -12.77 -13.79
N TYR A 218 44.86 -12.19 -12.66
CA TYR A 218 45.73 -11.31 -11.86
C TYR A 218 46.98 -12.03 -11.36
N LYS A 219 46.84 -13.27 -10.87
CA LYS A 219 47.99 -14.05 -10.39
C LYS A 219 48.92 -14.42 -11.54
N GLU A 220 48.37 -14.87 -12.68
CA GLU A 220 49.12 -15.18 -13.90
C GLU A 220 49.90 -13.95 -14.41
N ALA A 221 49.26 -12.78 -14.43
CA ALA A 221 49.90 -11.51 -14.80
C ALA A 221 51.01 -11.11 -13.82
N GLN A 222 50.78 -11.27 -12.50
CA GLN A 222 51.76 -10.97 -11.46
C GLN A 222 52.98 -11.90 -11.54
N ASP A 223 52.77 -13.21 -11.65
CA ASP A 223 53.86 -14.19 -11.71
C ASP A 223 54.68 -14.02 -13.01
N ALA A 224 54.04 -13.76 -14.16
CA ALA A 224 54.71 -13.45 -15.42
C ALA A 224 55.59 -12.19 -15.35
N ALA A 225 55.07 -11.09 -14.78
CA ALA A 225 55.83 -9.85 -14.60
C ALA A 225 57.03 -10.01 -13.66
N LEU A 226 56.88 -10.81 -12.59
CA LEU A 226 57.97 -11.14 -11.67
C LEU A 226 59.06 -12.00 -12.35
N VAL A 227 58.69 -12.88 -13.29
CA VAL A 227 59.65 -13.65 -14.10
C VAL A 227 60.43 -12.74 -15.06
N VAL A 228 59.75 -11.84 -15.79
CA VAL A 228 60.41 -10.85 -16.68
C VAL A 228 61.39 -9.99 -15.87
N PHE A 229 60.93 -9.37 -14.78
CA PHE A 229 61.80 -8.54 -13.94
C PHE A 229 62.99 -9.32 -13.37
N LYS A 230 62.79 -10.57 -12.92
CA LYS A 230 63.89 -11.39 -12.39
C LYS A 230 64.91 -11.78 -13.46
N LYS A 231 64.48 -11.99 -14.71
CA LYS A 231 65.34 -12.32 -15.85
C LYS A 231 66.20 -11.13 -16.28
N GLU A 232 65.63 -9.93 -16.31
CA GLU A 232 66.26 -8.75 -16.92
C GLU A 232 66.97 -7.82 -15.90
N SER A 233 66.63 -7.89 -14.61
CA SER A 233 67.26 -7.05 -13.58
C SER A 233 68.55 -7.66 -13.01
N VAL A 234 69.61 -6.85 -12.95
CA VAL A 234 70.90 -7.17 -12.33
C VAL A 234 70.86 -7.03 -10.80
N GLU A 235 71.82 -7.64 -10.10
CA GLU A 235 71.93 -7.55 -8.64
C GLU A 235 72.41 -6.15 -8.20
N GLY A 236 71.85 -5.60 -7.12
CA GLY A 236 72.21 -4.27 -6.59
C GLY A 236 71.08 -3.59 -5.81
N GLU A 237 71.33 -2.36 -5.33
CA GLU A 237 70.32 -1.58 -4.60
C GLU A 237 69.20 -1.07 -5.54
N ALA A 238 69.55 -0.69 -6.77
CA ALA A 238 68.60 -0.29 -7.81
C ALA A 238 67.52 -1.36 -8.05
N ARG A 239 67.91 -2.64 -8.02
CA ARG A 239 67.00 -3.79 -8.13
C ARG A 239 65.94 -3.80 -7.03
N LYS A 240 66.33 -3.54 -5.77
CA LYS A 240 65.40 -3.55 -4.62
C LYS A 240 64.37 -2.43 -4.76
N ILE A 241 64.82 -1.24 -5.15
CA ILE A 241 63.96 -0.06 -5.37
C ILE A 241 62.98 -0.34 -6.52
N CYS A 242 63.47 -0.78 -7.69
CA CYS A 242 62.62 -1.08 -8.84
C CYS A 242 61.64 -2.23 -8.57
N PHE A 243 62.03 -3.23 -7.77
CA PHE A 243 61.16 -4.33 -7.34
C PHE A 243 60.07 -3.89 -6.35
N GLN A 244 60.36 -2.95 -5.44
CA GLN A 244 59.35 -2.34 -4.57
C GLN A 244 58.36 -1.50 -5.40
N ASN A 245 58.87 -0.68 -6.32
CA ASN A 245 58.04 0.11 -7.24
C ASN A 245 57.14 -0.79 -8.11
N LEU A 246 57.67 -1.90 -8.64
CA LEU A 246 56.90 -2.89 -9.42
C LEU A 246 55.74 -3.47 -8.59
N LYS A 247 56.02 -3.90 -7.35
CA LYS A 247 54.99 -4.41 -6.44
C LYS A 247 53.94 -3.36 -6.09
N GLN A 248 54.35 -2.11 -5.86
CA GLN A 248 53.43 -1.01 -5.56
C GLN A 248 52.53 -0.70 -6.76
N ALA A 249 53.07 -0.61 -7.97
CA ALA A 249 52.32 -0.35 -9.19
C ALA A 249 51.31 -1.47 -9.50
N ILE A 250 51.72 -2.74 -9.37
CA ILE A 250 50.81 -3.90 -9.53
C ILE A 250 49.70 -3.89 -8.47
N ALA A 251 50.01 -3.56 -7.21
CA ALA A 251 49.01 -3.48 -6.14
C ALA A 251 48.02 -2.32 -6.32
N GLN A 252 48.49 -1.18 -6.85
CA GLN A 252 47.66 -0.03 -7.18
C GLN A 252 46.73 -0.33 -8.36
N ASP A 253 47.25 -0.93 -9.44
CA ASP A 253 46.42 -1.35 -10.59
C ASP A 253 45.36 -2.37 -10.16
N ARG A 254 45.73 -3.40 -9.38
CA ARG A 254 44.79 -4.38 -8.82
C ARG A 254 43.60 -3.71 -8.11
N ALA A 255 43.84 -2.68 -7.31
CA ALA A 255 42.77 -1.96 -6.61
C ALA A 255 41.84 -1.22 -7.59
N LEU A 256 42.38 -0.61 -8.64
CA LEU A 256 41.59 0.02 -9.71
C LEU A 256 40.76 -1.01 -10.49
N GLN A 257 41.35 -2.15 -10.87
CA GLN A 257 40.65 -3.22 -11.58
C GLN A 257 39.53 -3.83 -10.73
N ILE A 258 39.74 -4.06 -9.43
CA ILE A 258 38.70 -4.55 -8.50
C ILE A 258 37.53 -3.56 -8.43
N ASN A 259 37.81 -2.26 -8.32
CA ASN A 259 36.76 -1.24 -8.30
C ASN A 259 35.97 -1.18 -9.63
N ALA A 260 36.66 -1.27 -10.77
CA ALA A 260 36.03 -1.33 -12.10
C ALA A 260 35.19 -2.61 -12.29
N LEU A 261 35.66 -3.75 -11.77
CA LEU A 261 34.93 -5.02 -11.79
C LEU A 261 33.66 -4.97 -10.92
N GLN A 262 33.76 -4.38 -9.72
CA GLN A 262 32.61 -4.14 -8.84
C GLN A 262 31.59 -3.20 -9.48
N GLN A 263 32.03 -2.16 -10.20
CA GLN A 263 31.11 -1.28 -10.93
C GLN A 263 30.40 -2.03 -12.08
N LYS A 264 31.14 -2.68 -12.97
CA LYS A 264 30.57 -3.46 -14.09
C LYS A 264 29.59 -4.54 -13.62
N SER A 265 29.97 -5.32 -12.60
CA SER A 265 29.09 -6.32 -11.98
C SER A 265 27.85 -5.66 -11.33
N SER A 266 27.97 -4.45 -10.78
CA SER A 266 26.80 -3.73 -10.25
C SER A 266 25.82 -3.31 -11.34
N GLU A 267 26.33 -2.72 -12.42
CA GLU A 267 25.54 -2.27 -13.58
C GLU A 267 24.85 -3.47 -14.24
N TYR A 268 25.57 -4.57 -14.45
CA TYR A 268 25.04 -5.83 -14.98
C TYR A 268 23.96 -6.44 -14.08
N CYS A 269 24.22 -6.63 -12.78
CA CYS A 269 23.24 -7.20 -11.85
C CYS A 269 21.98 -6.35 -11.72
N ASN A 270 22.09 -5.02 -11.75
CA ASN A 270 20.94 -4.12 -11.78
C ASN A 270 20.09 -4.33 -13.05
N ALA A 271 20.73 -4.44 -14.22
CA ALA A 271 20.03 -4.69 -15.48
C ALA A 271 19.34 -6.07 -15.50
N VAL A 272 19.97 -7.10 -14.95
CA VAL A 272 19.38 -8.44 -14.78
C VAL A 272 18.17 -8.40 -13.84
N LEU A 273 18.27 -7.75 -12.67
CA LEU A 273 17.15 -7.62 -11.72
C LEU A 273 16.00 -6.80 -12.30
N ALA A 274 16.29 -5.71 -13.00
CA ALA A 274 15.27 -4.91 -13.69
C ALA A 274 14.51 -5.75 -14.73
N ARG A 275 15.22 -6.51 -15.57
CA ARG A 275 14.61 -7.44 -16.54
C ARG A 275 13.77 -8.52 -15.84
N LEU A 276 14.35 -9.26 -14.91
CA LEU A 276 13.69 -10.40 -14.26
C LEU A 276 12.48 -9.96 -13.42
N SER A 277 12.58 -8.86 -12.68
CA SER A 277 11.46 -8.36 -11.87
C SER A 277 10.32 -7.83 -12.73
N HIS A 278 10.63 -7.19 -13.87
CA HIS A 278 9.63 -6.74 -14.83
C HIS A 278 8.91 -7.93 -15.49
N GLN A 279 9.66 -8.94 -15.94
CA GLN A 279 9.14 -10.11 -16.66
C GLN A 279 8.38 -11.08 -15.75
N LEU A 280 8.92 -11.39 -14.56
CA LEU A 280 8.41 -12.45 -13.70
C LEU A 280 7.44 -11.95 -12.63
N ILE A 281 7.43 -10.64 -12.30
CA ILE A 281 6.64 -10.08 -11.19
C ILE A 281 5.76 -8.90 -11.64
N LYS A 282 6.32 -7.79 -12.17
CA LYS A 282 5.51 -6.60 -12.52
C LYS A 282 4.48 -6.86 -13.62
N ASN A 283 4.89 -7.42 -14.75
CA ASN A 283 3.96 -7.78 -15.84
C ASN A 283 2.79 -8.66 -15.32
N PRO A 284 3.04 -9.74 -14.54
CA PRO A 284 1.97 -10.50 -13.87
C PRO A 284 1.07 -9.69 -12.92
N ILE A 285 1.59 -8.70 -12.19
CA ILE A 285 0.76 -7.80 -11.33
C ILE A 285 -0.11 -6.90 -12.21
N GLU A 286 0.44 -6.34 -13.28
CA GLU A 286 -0.25 -5.43 -14.21
C GLU A 286 -1.32 -6.17 -15.01
N ASN A 287 -1.05 -7.41 -15.42
CA ASN A 287 -2.00 -8.31 -16.08
C ASN A 287 -3.06 -8.92 -15.15
N GLY A 288 -2.89 -8.86 -13.83
CA GLY A 288 -3.86 -9.38 -12.85
C GLY A 288 -3.77 -10.88 -12.59
N GLU A 289 -2.60 -11.51 -12.68
CA GLU A 289 -2.41 -12.95 -12.34
C GLU A 289 -2.70 -13.29 -10.85
N TRP A 290 -2.98 -12.29 -10.02
CA TRP A 290 -3.40 -12.37 -8.62
C TRP A 290 -4.85 -11.89 -8.36
N ASP A 291 -5.62 -11.53 -9.38
CA ASP A 291 -6.96 -10.96 -9.24
C ASP A 291 -8.04 -12.02 -8.88
N ASP A 292 -7.69 -13.31 -8.89
CA ASP A 292 -8.58 -14.44 -8.65
C ASP A 292 -8.33 -15.13 -7.30
N ALA A 293 -9.39 -15.71 -6.71
CA ALA A 293 -9.33 -16.48 -5.46
C ALA A 293 -8.53 -17.81 -5.55
N LYS A 294 -7.98 -18.13 -6.73
CA LYS A 294 -7.02 -19.23 -6.97
C LYS A 294 -5.65 -18.71 -7.41
N GLY A 295 -5.35 -17.44 -7.13
CA GLY A 295 -4.18 -16.71 -7.63
C GLY A 295 -2.85 -17.43 -7.38
N ILE A 296 -1.89 -17.18 -8.27
CA ILE A 296 -0.60 -17.87 -8.27
C ILE A 296 0.14 -17.59 -6.95
N SER A 297 0.72 -18.62 -6.32
CA SER A 297 1.53 -18.41 -5.12
C SER A 297 2.66 -17.41 -5.39
N LEU A 298 2.61 -16.26 -4.72
CA LEU A 298 3.65 -15.23 -4.79
C LEU A 298 5.02 -15.81 -4.40
N VAL A 299 5.05 -16.71 -3.42
CA VAL A 299 6.26 -17.44 -3.01
C VAL A 299 6.83 -18.25 -4.18
N ASN A 300 6.00 -18.97 -4.94
CA ASN A 300 6.47 -19.75 -6.09
C ASN A 300 7.05 -18.84 -7.18
N ARG A 301 6.42 -17.69 -7.44
CA ARG A 301 6.89 -16.71 -8.43
C ARG A 301 8.21 -16.05 -8.00
N LEU A 302 8.36 -15.75 -6.70
CA LEU A 302 9.60 -15.28 -6.10
C LEU A 302 10.71 -16.34 -6.14
N SER A 303 10.42 -17.62 -5.88
CA SER A 303 11.40 -18.70 -6.02
C SER A 303 11.94 -18.81 -7.46
N VAL A 304 11.07 -18.73 -8.48
CA VAL A 304 11.49 -18.71 -9.89
C VAL A 304 12.36 -17.48 -10.19
N PHE A 305 12.00 -16.30 -9.67
CA PHE A 305 12.80 -15.07 -9.78
C PHE A 305 14.19 -15.20 -9.15
N PHE A 306 14.30 -15.76 -7.94
CA PHE A 306 15.60 -15.95 -7.27
C PHE A 306 16.47 -17.00 -7.96
N CYS A 307 15.91 -18.12 -8.43
CA CYS A 307 16.66 -19.11 -9.22
C CYS A 307 17.14 -18.54 -10.56
N ALA A 308 16.32 -17.72 -11.22
CA ALA A 308 16.71 -17.02 -12.44
C ALA A 308 17.84 -16.01 -12.17
N TYR A 309 17.77 -15.22 -11.08
CA TYR A 309 18.84 -14.29 -10.73
C TYR A 309 20.13 -14.99 -10.30
N ASP A 310 20.04 -16.14 -9.61
CA ASP A 310 21.24 -16.90 -9.24
C ASP A 310 21.91 -17.56 -10.47
N THR A 311 21.17 -17.76 -11.56
CA THR A 311 21.72 -18.23 -12.85
C THR A 311 22.24 -17.07 -13.71
N ASP A 312 21.47 -15.98 -13.85
CA ASP A 312 21.76 -14.87 -14.77
C ASP A 312 22.73 -13.81 -14.20
N GLY A 313 22.80 -13.67 -12.87
CA GLY A 313 23.58 -12.63 -12.19
C GLY A 313 25.03 -13.06 -11.90
N ASP A 314 26.01 -12.19 -12.18
CA ASP A 314 27.43 -12.53 -12.09
C ASP A 314 28.31 -11.40 -11.50
N GLY A 315 29.48 -11.81 -11.00
CA GLY A 315 30.53 -10.97 -10.46
C GLY A 315 30.39 -10.60 -8.98
N PRO A 316 31.40 -9.90 -8.41
CA PRO A 316 31.52 -9.67 -6.97
C PRO A 316 30.38 -8.85 -6.36
N SER A 317 29.60 -8.11 -7.16
CA SER A 317 28.49 -7.28 -6.68
C SER A 317 27.15 -8.02 -6.58
N LYS A 318 27.04 -9.25 -7.11
CA LYS A 318 25.79 -10.04 -7.20
C LYS A 318 24.97 -10.03 -5.90
N THR A 319 25.58 -10.40 -4.78
CA THR A 319 24.88 -10.49 -3.48
C THR A 319 24.52 -9.13 -2.91
N LYS A 320 25.42 -8.13 -3.04
CA LYS A 320 25.21 -6.76 -2.56
C LYS A 320 24.00 -6.11 -3.25
N ILE A 321 23.95 -6.24 -4.57
CA ILE A 321 22.91 -5.65 -5.42
C ILE A 321 21.55 -6.33 -5.20
N LEU A 322 21.53 -7.66 -5.05
CA LEU A 322 20.31 -8.38 -4.64
C LEU A 322 19.78 -7.87 -3.29
N VAL A 323 20.63 -7.74 -2.28
CA VAL A 323 20.22 -7.23 -0.95
C VAL A 323 19.75 -5.77 -1.00
N GLN A 324 20.27 -4.96 -1.92
CA GLN A 324 19.79 -3.59 -2.14
C GLN A 324 18.41 -3.57 -2.81
N PHE A 325 18.22 -4.33 -3.89
CA PHE A 325 16.94 -4.51 -4.58
C PHE A 325 15.84 -5.06 -3.63
N MET A 326 16.17 -6.03 -2.78
CA MET A 326 15.26 -6.57 -1.76
C MET A 326 14.80 -5.54 -0.72
N LYS A 327 15.59 -4.49 -0.48
CA LYS A 327 15.28 -3.42 0.48
C LYS A 327 14.58 -2.21 -0.12
N GLY A 328 14.55 -2.08 -1.45
CA GLY A 328 13.95 -0.96 -2.17
C GLY A 328 12.91 -1.44 -3.16
N ASP A 329 13.36 -1.81 -4.37
CA ASP A 329 12.51 -2.16 -5.50
C ASP A 329 11.50 -3.28 -5.20
N MET A 330 11.90 -4.31 -4.45
CA MET A 330 10.98 -5.39 -4.08
C MET A 330 9.86 -4.91 -3.15
N LEU A 331 10.13 -3.97 -2.24
CA LEU A 331 9.09 -3.40 -1.38
C LEU A 331 8.09 -2.58 -2.21
N ALA A 332 8.58 -1.76 -3.15
CA ALA A 332 7.72 -1.01 -4.07
C ALA A 332 6.89 -1.93 -5.00
N ILE A 333 7.44 -3.07 -5.43
CA ILE A 333 6.71 -4.09 -6.21
C ILE A 333 5.60 -4.75 -5.37
N LEU A 334 5.87 -5.04 -4.09
CA LEU A 334 4.86 -5.57 -3.17
C LEU A 334 3.77 -4.52 -2.86
N GLU A 335 4.14 -3.25 -2.70
CA GLU A 335 3.21 -2.14 -2.51
C GLU A 335 2.26 -1.99 -3.72
N LEU A 336 2.77 -2.07 -4.96
CA LEU A 336 1.95 -2.10 -6.17
C LEU A 336 0.94 -3.27 -6.18
N LEU A 337 1.35 -4.47 -5.75
CA LEU A 337 0.45 -5.61 -5.60
C LEU A 337 -0.62 -5.36 -4.52
N PHE A 338 -0.24 -4.85 -3.34
CA PHE A 338 -1.19 -4.54 -2.27
C PHE A 338 -2.19 -3.43 -2.66
N VAL A 339 -1.74 -2.37 -3.34
CA VAL A 339 -2.61 -1.32 -3.87
C VAL A 339 -3.59 -1.88 -4.90
N ARG A 340 -3.13 -2.75 -5.83
CA ARG A 340 -4.03 -3.43 -6.80
C ARG A 340 -5.09 -4.27 -6.07
N MET A 341 -4.68 -5.15 -5.15
CA MET A 341 -5.60 -6.02 -4.42
C MET A 341 -6.60 -5.21 -3.58
N THR A 342 -6.16 -4.13 -2.94
CA THR A 342 -7.01 -3.23 -2.15
C THR A 342 -8.04 -2.53 -3.05
N ASN A 343 -7.62 -1.97 -4.19
CA ASN A 343 -8.53 -1.34 -5.14
C ASN A 343 -9.57 -2.34 -5.67
N ARG A 344 -9.14 -3.56 -6.04
CA ARG A 344 -10.06 -4.61 -6.50
C ARG A 344 -11.01 -5.10 -5.40
N HIS A 345 -10.54 -5.22 -4.16
CA HIS A 345 -11.39 -5.55 -3.02
C HIS A 345 -12.45 -4.46 -2.77
N ASN A 346 -12.06 -3.18 -2.82
CA ASN A 346 -12.98 -2.05 -2.68
C ASN A 346 -14.02 -2.02 -3.80
N SER A 347 -13.62 -2.19 -5.07
CA SER A 347 -14.56 -2.26 -6.20
C SER A 347 -15.52 -3.44 -6.10
N LEU A 348 -15.06 -4.60 -5.61
CA LEU A 348 -15.93 -5.76 -5.38
C LEU A 348 -16.90 -5.50 -4.23
N MET A 349 -16.43 -4.91 -3.12
CA MET A 349 -17.26 -4.55 -1.97
C MET A 349 -18.35 -3.55 -2.37
N GLU A 350 -18.00 -2.50 -3.12
CA GLU A 350 -18.95 -1.49 -3.62
C GLU A 350 -19.99 -2.12 -4.58
N SER A 351 -19.57 -3.04 -5.46
CA SER A 351 -20.49 -3.81 -6.30
C SER A 351 -21.46 -4.70 -5.48
N THR A 352 -20.96 -5.39 -4.44
CA THR A 352 -21.82 -6.18 -3.53
C THR A 352 -22.74 -5.30 -2.69
N LYS A 353 -22.32 -4.09 -2.33
CA LYS A 353 -23.17 -3.12 -1.63
C LYS A 353 -24.27 -2.60 -2.54
N ASN A 354 -23.95 -2.21 -3.78
CA ASN A 354 -24.94 -1.70 -4.73
C ASN A 354 -26.03 -2.74 -5.04
N THR A 355 -25.65 -4.01 -5.21
CA THR A 355 -26.61 -5.12 -5.39
C THR A 355 -27.42 -5.44 -4.12
N ALA A 356 -26.86 -5.27 -2.93
CA ALA A 356 -27.62 -5.31 -1.67
C ALA A 356 -28.62 -4.14 -1.57
N ASP A 357 -28.19 -2.90 -1.86
CA ASP A 357 -29.05 -1.72 -1.84
C ASP A 357 -30.19 -1.83 -2.89
N GLU A 358 -29.94 -2.44 -4.05
CA GLU A 358 -30.98 -2.73 -5.06
C GLU A 358 -31.98 -3.79 -4.59
N THR A 359 -31.52 -4.93 -4.08
CA THR A 359 -32.42 -5.98 -3.54
C THR A 359 -33.23 -5.50 -2.34
N ILE A 360 -32.67 -4.63 -1.48
CA ILE A 360 -33.41 -3.95 -0.41
C ILE A 360 -34.51 -3.05 -1.00
N ARG A 361 -34.21 -2.23 -2.03
CA ARG A 361 -35.22 -1.38 -2.70
C ARG A 361 -36.34 -2.19 -3.34
N GLU A 362 -36.05 -3.37 -3.91
CA GLU A 362 -37.07 -4.26 -4.47
C GLU A 362 -37.91 -4.95 -3.39
N GLY A 363 -37.28 -5.36 -2.29
CA GLY A 363 -37.97 -5.82 -1.08
C GLY A 363 -38.90 -4.76 -0.50
N GLU A 364 -38.46 -3.50 -0.41
CA GLU A 364 -39.32 -2.40 0.04
C GLU A 364 -40.49 -2.11 -0.89
N LYS A 365 -40.28 -2.07 -2.22
CA LYS A 365 -41.38 -1.92 -3.19
C LYS A 365 -42.42 -3.02 -2.99
N SER A 366 -41.96 -4.27 -2.85
CA SER A 366 -42.81 -5.45 -2.65
C SER A 366 -43.59 -5.36 -1.33
N ARG A 367 -42.93 -4.98 -0.22
CA ARG A 367 -43.58 -4.75 1.07
C ARG A 367 -44.67 -3.69 0.99
N ARG A 368 -44.39 -2.54 0.36
CA ARG A 368 -45.37 -1.44 0.21
C ARG A 368 -46.60 -1.86 -0.62
N LEU A 369 -46.43 -2.74 -1.61
CA LEU A 369 -47.54 -3.32 -2.36
C LEU A 369 -48.40 -4.25 -1.49
N LEU A 370 -47.78 -5.18 -0.76
CA LEU A 370 -48.48 -6.06 0.18
C LEU A 370 -49.20 -5.27 1.29
N GLU A 371 -48.61 -4.18 1.79
CA GLU A 371 -49.25 -3.29 2.78
C GLU A 371 -50.49 -2.59 2.21
N GLN A 372 -50.46 -2.15 0.94
CA GLN A 372 -51.64 -1.59 0.26
C GLN A 372 -52.73 -2.64 0.01
N GLU A 373 -52.37 -3.88 -0.32
CA GLU A 373 -53.34 -4.97 -0.47
C GLU A 373 -53.95 -5.38 0.87
N CYS A 374 -53.13 -5.54 1.91
CA CYS A 374 -53.58 -5.83 3.26
C CYS A 374 -54.52 -4.74 3.78
N HIS A 375 -54.23 -3.45 3.52
CA HIS A 375 -55.12 -2.35 3.88
C HIS A 375 -56.46 -2.40 3.12
N LYS A 376 -56.47 -2.73 1.81
CA LYS A 376 -57.73 -2.96 1.06
C LYS A 376 -58.56 -4.09 1.67
N PHE A 377 -57.93 -5.22 2.03
CA PHE A 377 -58.61 -6.33 2.68
C PHE A 377 -59.13 -5.96 4.08
N GLN A 378 -58.40 -5.15 4.85
CA GLN A 378 -58.87 -4.62 6.13
C GLN A 378 -60.10 -3.71 5.96
N MET A 379 -60.09 -2.80 4.98
CA MET A 379 -61.25 -1.94 4.67
C MET A 379 -62.47 -2.76 4.26
N GLU A 380 -62.30 -3.77 3.40
CA GLU A 380 -63.39 -4.64 2.98
C GLU A 380 -63.91 -5.53 4.13
N THR A 381 -63.02 -6.02 5.00
CA THR A 381 -63.41 -6.76 6.21
C THR A 381 -64.22 -5.88 7.15
N ALA A 382 -63.80 -4.62 7.37
CA ALA A 382 -64.57 -3.65 8.17
C ALA A 382 -65.94 -3.33 7.54
N ARG A 383 -66.00 -3.20 6.20
CA ARG A 383 -67.26 -3.00 5.46
C ARG A 383 -68.21 -4.18 5.62
N LEU A 384 -67.71 -5.41 5.51
CA LEU A 384 -68.49 -6.63 5.67
C LEU A 384 -68.96 -6.81 7.11
N ASN A 385 -68.11 -6.56 8.11
CA ASN A 385 -68.50 -6.60 9.53
C ASN A 385 -69.58 -5.56 9.85
N GLY A 386 -69.49 -4.34 9.29
CA GLY A 386 -70.55 -3.34 9.40
C GLY A 386 -71.87 -3.81 8.78
N ILE A 387 -71.83 -4.48 7.62
CA ILE A 387 -73.03 -5.07 7.01
C ILE A 387 -73.63 -6.16 7.93
N VAL A 388 -72.81 -7.07 8.45
CA VAL A 388 -73.24 -8.13 9.39
C VAL A 388 -73.94 -7.52 10.61
N SER A 389 -73.33 -6.54 11.27
CA SER A 389 -73.91 -5.85 12.43
C SER A 389 -75.28 -5.20 12.11
N THR A 390 -75.41 -4.53 10.96
CA THR A 390 -76.73 -3.97 10.54
C THR A 390 -77.74 -5.03 10.07
N MET A 391 -77.36 -6.29 9.93
CA MET A 391 -78.28 -7.41 9.69
C MET A 391 -78.65 -8.11 11.00
N GLU A 392 -77.73 -8.19 11.96
CA GLU A 392 -77.99 -8.64 13.33
C GLU A 392 -79.00 -7.71 14.02
N GLU A 393 -78.81 -6.39 13.97
CA GLU A 393 -79.80 -5.42 14.47
C GLU A 393 -81.19 -5.60 13.83
N LYS A 394 -81.27 -5.88 12.52
CA LYS A 394 -82.54 -6.12 11.82
C LYS A 394 -83.19 -7.44 12.23
N LEU A 395 -82.38 -8.47 12.49
CA LEU A 395 -82.84 -9.77 12.97
C LEU A 395 -83.42 -9.67 14.38
N ASP A 396 -82.75 -8.97 15.29
CA ASP A 396 -83.23 -8.73 16.65
C ASP A 396 -84.51 -7.90 16.67
N ASN A 397 -84.59 -6.83 15.87
CA ASN A 397 -85.83 -6.06 15.70
C ASN A 397 -86.98 -6.91 15.13
N ALA A 398 -86.70 -7.84 14.19
CA ALA A 398 -87.69 -8.78 13.68
C ALA A 398 -88.15 -9.79 14.74
N PHE A 399 -87.25 -10.29 15.60
CA PHE A 399 -87.58 -11.14 16.74
C PHE A 399 -88.43 -10.41 17.78
N ALA A 400 -88.10 -9.16 18.11
CA ALA A 400 -88.89 -8.32 19.02
C ALA A 400 -90.32 -8.12 18.49
N ASN A 401 -90.46 -7.72 17.22
CA ASN A 401 -91.77 -7.57 16.56
C ASN A 401 -92.56 -8.88 16.52
N SER A 402 -91.91 -10.02 16.24
CA SER A 402 -92.54 -11.35 16.25
C SER A 402 -93.07 -11.73 17.63
N ASN A 403 -92.35 -11.38 18.70
CA ASN A 403 -92.78 -11.65 20.07
C ASN A 403 -93.91 -10.70 20.53
N GLN A 404 -93.92 -9.45 20.09
CA GLN A 404 -95.05 -8.55 20.32
C GLN A 404 -96.33 -9.09 19.69
N MET A 405 -96.30 -9.49 18.40
CA MET A 405 -97.48 -10.05 17.72
C MET A 405 -98.03 -11.31 18.41
N LYS A 406 -97.17 -12.14 19.03
CA LYS A 406 -97.61 -13.30 19.84
C LYS A 406 -98.35 -12.85 21.11
N SER A 407 -97.88 -11.81 21.78
CA SER A 407 -98.56 -11.23 22.95
C SER A 407 -99.93 -10.68 22.56
N ASP A 408 -99.99 -9.90 21.48
CA ASP A 408 -101.23 -9.30 20.97
C ASP A 408 -102.25 -10.39 20.58
N PHE A 409 -101.79 -11.48 19.96
CA PHE A 409 -102.63 -12.63 19.59
C PHE A 409 -103.24 -13.34 20.81
N ILE A 410 -102.45 -13.58 21.86
CA ILE A 410 -102.94 -14.17 23.13
C ILE A 410 -103.99 -13.25 23.77
N GLN A 411 -103.76 -11.94 23.75
CA GLN A 411 -104.70 -10.96 24.31
C GLN A 411 -106.00 -10.87 23.50
N LEU A 412 -105.95 -11.02 22.18
CA LEU A 412 -107.13 -11.09 21.31
C LEU A 412 -107.94 -12.38 21.53
N GLN A 413 -107.26 -13.51 21.80
CA GLN A 413 -107.90 -14.80 22.08
C GLN A 413 -108.74 -14.76 23.37
N GLU A 414 -108.23 -14.14 24.43
CA GLU A 414 -108.98 -13.98 25.69
C GLU A 414 -110.19 -13.04 25.54
N ASN A 415 -110.08 -11.98 24.75
CA ASN A 415 -111.20 -11.09 24.43
C ASN A 415 -112.35 -11.83 23.69
N PHE A 416 -112.03 -12.85 22.88
CA PHE A 416 -113.03 -13.67 22.20
C PHE A 416 -113.82 -14.53 23.19
N ARG A 417 -113.13 -15.18 24.15
CA ARG A 417 -113.73 -16.01 25.21
C ARG A 417 -114.77 -15.24 26.03
N ILE A 418 -114.45 -14.00 26.41
CA ILE A 418 -115.34 -13.09 27.16
C ILE A 418 -116.58 -12.67 26.35
N MET A 419 -116.51 -12.73 25.01
CA MET A 419 -117.65 -12.42 24.14
C MET A 419 -118.63 -13.60 24.01
N GLU A 420 -118.12 -14.83 24.02
CA GLU A 420 -118.95 -16.05 23.90
C GLU A 420 -119.85 -16.25 25.14
N GLU A 421 -119.34 -16.01 26.36
CA GLU A 421 -120.13 -16.09 27.59
C GLU A 421 -121.36 -15.15 27.55
N LYS A 422 -121.19 -13.91 27.05
CA LYS A 422 -122.27 -12.93 26.94
C LYS A 422 -123.36 -13.35 25.95
N LEU A 423 -122.98 -14.10 24.91
CA LEU A 423 -123.90 -14.62 23.89
C LEU A 423 -124.72 -15.82 24.43
N HIS A 424 -124.27 -16.49 25.49
CA HIS A 424 -125.03 -17.55 26.15
C HIS A 424 -126.21 -16.97 26.96
N VAL A 425 -125.96 -15.95 27.80
CA VAL A 425 -126.98 -15.36 28.68
C VAL A 425 -128.17 -14.79 27.89
N LEU A 426 -127.88 -14.08 26.80
CA LEU A 426 -128.89 -13.48 25.90
C LEU A 426 -129.79 -14.50 25.16
N LYS A 427 -129.49 -15.81 25.21
CA LYS A 427 -130.38 -16.85 24.67
C LYS A 427 -131.43 -17.30 25.67
N GLU A 428 -131.12 -17.34 26.95
CA GLU A 428 -132.01 -17.87 27.98
C GLU A 428 -133.20 -16.92 28.21
N GLU A 429 -132.94 -15.59 28.22
CA GLU A 429 -133.98 -14.54 28.28
C GLU A 429 -134.99 -14.59 27.12
N LEU A 430 -134.60 -15.15 25.96
CA LEU A 430 -135.41 -15.18 24.74
C LEU A 430 -136.46 -16.30 24.75
N ASP A 431 -136.26 -17.38 25.51
CA ASP A 431 -137.18 -18.53 25.52
C ASP A 431 -138.33 -18.38 26.54
N GLU A 432 -138.13 -17.70 27.68
CA GLU A 432 -139.24 -17.39 28.61
C GLU A 432 -140.32 -16.52 27.94
N SER A 433 -139.90 -15.52 27.15
CA SER A 433 -140.79 -14.57 26.47
C SER A 433 -141.81 -15.25 25.54
N LYS A 434 -141.43 -16.38 24.92
CA LYS A 434 -142.26 -17.11 23.95
C LYS A 434 -143.47 -17.79 24.61
N MET A 435 -143.34 -18.24 25.86
CA MET A 435 -144.40 -19.02 26.51
C MET A 435 -145.64 -18.17 26.84
N HIS A 436 -145.47 -16.88 27.12
CA HIS A 436 -146.58 -15.97 27.44
C HIS A 436 -147.48 -15.63 26.24
N LEU A 437 -146.97 -15.73 25.00
CA LEU A 437 -147.72 -15.32 23.80
C LEU A 437 -148.80 -16.33 23.38
N ALA A 438 -148.58 -17.63 23.65
CA ALA A 438 -149.46 -18.72 23.22
C ALA A 438 -150.84 -18.70 23.91
N LEU A 439 -150.91 -18.21 25.15
CA LEU A 439 -152.11 -18.29 25.98
C LEU A 439 -153.19 -17.27 25.54
N ASN A 440 -152.77 -16.06 25.16
CA ASN A 440 -153.66 -14.95 24.79
C ASN A 440 -154.38 -15.13 23.43
N LEU A 441 -153.92 -16.05 22.57
CA LEU A 441 -154.52 -16.28 21.25
C LEU A 441 -155.82 -17.11 21.30
N ASN A 442 -156.02 -17.90 22.36
CA ASN A 442 -157.14 -18.83 22.46
C ASN A 442 -158.49 -18.13 22.76
N ASP A 443 -158.47 -17.09 23.59
CA ASP A 443 -159.70 -16.42 24.04
C ASP A 443 -160.30 -15.46 22.99
N LYS A 444 -159.49 -14.96 22.05
CA LYS A 444 -159.97 -14.09 20.96
C LYS A 444 -161.00 -14.78 20.06
N ALA A 445 -160.76 -16.05 19.72
CA ALA A 445 -161.51 -16.78 18.69
C ALA A 445 -162.99 -17.08 19.03
N LYS A 446 -163.40 -16.92 20.30
CA LYS A 446 -164.79 -17.22 20.73
C LYS A 446 -165.76 -16.04 20.64
N LEU A 447 -165.25 -14.81 20.53
CA LEU A 447 -166.10 -13.60 20.53
C LEU A 447 -166.56 -13.16 19.14
N GLU A 448 -165.83 -13.54 18.09
CA GLU A 448 -166.06 -13.00 16.74
C GLU A 448 -167.31 -13.61 16.05
N SER A 449 -167.66 -14.88 16.31
CA SER A 449 -168.77 -15.57 15.63
C SER A 449 -170.19 -15.19 16.10
N LEU A 450 -170.33 -14.54 17.27
CA LEU A 450 -171.64 -14.12 17.80
C LEU A 450 -172.14 -12.79 17.21
N LEU A 451 -171.26 -12.00 16.61
CA LEU A 451 -171.58 -10.66 16.10
C LEU A 451 -172.22 -10.70 14.70
N GLU A 452 -171.80 -11.66 13.87
CA GLU A 452 -172.08 -11.70 12.43
C GLU A 452 -173.55 -12.04 12.10
N TYR A 453 -174.18 -12.92 12.89
CA TYR A 453 -175.60 -13.30 12.75
C TYR A 453 -176.57 -12.12 12.96
N SER A 454 -176.17 -11.12 13.74
CA SER A 454 -177.04 -9.99 14.09
C SER A 454 -177.21 -8.98 12.94
N GLN A 455 -176.21 -8.84 12.06
CA GLN A 455 -176.13 -7.71 11.12
C GLN A 455 -176.97 -7.90 9.85
N GLN A 456 -177.21 -9.13 9.40
CA GLN A 456 -177.98 -9.39 8.16
C GLN A 456 -179.45 -9.00 8.27
N SER A 457 -180.08 -9.16 9.44
CA SER A 457 -181.53 -8.95 9.62
C SER A 457 -181.98 -7.48 9.47
N LEU A 458 -181.08 -6.52 9.74
CA LEU A 458 -181.41 -5.09 9.74
C LEU A 458 -181.46 -4.47 8.33
N HIS A 459 -180.70 -5.01 7.36
CA HIS A 459 -180.52 -4.38 6.05
C HIS A 459 -181.74 -4.47 5.13
N GLN A 460 -182.58 -5.50 5.28
CA GLN A 460 -183.69 -5.75 4.37
C GLN A 460 -184.88 -4.78 4.56
N ALA A 461 -185.11 -4.31 5.79
CA ALA A 461 -186.26 -3.46 6.13
C ALA A 461 -186.14 -1.98 5.69
N ILE A 462 -184.97 -1.55 5.21
CA ILE A 462 -184.71 -0.13 4.88
C ILE A 462 -185.02 0.17 3.39
N ALA A 463 -184.78 -0.79 2.50
CA ALA A 463 -184.86 -0.59 1.05
C ALA A 463 -186.27 -0.28 0.52
N GLU A 464 -187.31 -0.85 1.13
CA GLU A 464 -188.70 -0.68 0.69
C GLU A 464 -189.25 0.74 0.92
N LYS A 465 -188.61 1.52 1.82
CA LYS A 465 -189.10 2.84 2.23
C LYS A 465 -188.85 3.94 1.19
N ASP A 466 -187.69 3.94 0.54
CA ASP A 466 -187.21 5.13 -0.19
C ASP A 466 -187.70 5.21 -1.64
N ALA A 467 -188.04 4.07 -2.27
CA ALA A 467 -188.54 4.04 -3.65
C ALA A 467 -189.84 4.85 -3.85
N CYS A 468 -190.71 4.88 -2.84
CA CYS A 468 -192.01 5.58 -2.90
C CYS A 468 -191.86 7.11 -2.95
N HIS A 469 -190.79 7.68 -2.40
CA HIS A 469 -190.68 9.13 -2.18
C HIS A 469 -190.08 9.89 -3.39
N PHE A 470 -189.54 9.19 -4.40
CA PHE A 470 -188.80 9.81 -5.51
C PHE A 470 -189.73 10.36 -6.62
N ASN A 471 -190.60 9.52 -7.20
CA ASN A 471 -191.32 9.86 -8.44
C ASN A 471 -192.31 11.04 -8.30
N LEU A 472 -192.93 11.23 -7.13
CA LEU A 472 -193.94 12.27 -6.92
C LEU A 472 -193.39 13.72 -7.03
N ARG A 473 -192.06 13.89 -7.06
CA ARG A 473 -191.40 15.20 -7.20
C ARG A 473 -190.94 15.55 -8.62
N ALA A 474 -190.91 14.60 -9.55
CA ALA A 474 -190.18 14.75 -10.82
C ALA A 474 -190.98 15.36 -11.99
N GLN A 475 -192.30 15.19 -12.04
CA GLN A 475 -193.12 15.74 -13.13
C GLN A 475 -193.69 17.14 -12.86
N LEU A 476 -193.67 17.60 -11.60
CA LEU A 476 -193.95 19.01 -11.25
C LEU A 476 -192.85 19.98 -11.78
N THR A 477 -191.73 19.43 -12.26
CA THR A 477 -190.68 20.14 -12.99
C THR A 477 -190.84 20.13 -14.51
N GLU A 478 -191.71 19.28 -15.08
CA GLU A 478 -191.92 19.15 -16.52
C GLU A 478 -192.60 20.41 -17.11
N GLU A 479 -193.65 20.89 -16.41
CA GLU A 479 -194.40 22.14 -16.66
C GLU A 479 -193.51 23.42 -16.70
N ARG A 480 -192.31 23.37 -16.14
CA ARG A 480 -191.40 24.53 -16.08
C ARG A 480 -190.40 24.59 -17.23
N SER A 481 -190.26 23.52 -18.02
CA SER A 481 -189.19 23.38 -19.02
C SER A 481 -189.42 24.18 -20.30
N GLU A 482 -190.68 24.42 -20.70
CA GLU A 482 -191.01 25.16 -21.93
C GLU A 482 -190.47 26.59 -21.92
N ARG A 483 -190.50 27.28 -20.77
CA ARG A 483 -190.14 28.70 -20.64
C ARG A 483 -188.65 29.01 -20.62
N MET A 484 -187.75 28.02 -20.61
CA MET A 484 -186.30 28.30 -20.59
C MET A 484 -185.56 27.95 -21.88
N LYS A 485 -186.19 27.24 -22.83
CA LYS A 485 -185.64 27.04 -24.19
C LYS A 485 -185.57 28.33 -25.02
N GLU A 486 -186.19 29.43 -24.58
CA GLU A 486 -185.94 30.77 -25.12
C GLU A 486 -184.58 31.35 -24.68
N ARG A 487 -184.10 31.04 -23.47
CA ARG A 487 -182.98 31.77 -22.85
C ARG A 487 -181.60 31.37 -23.34
N GLU A 488 -181.34 30.10 -23.62
CA GLU A 488 -180.00 29.66 -24.08
C GLU A 488 -179.85 29.64 -25.61
N ASN A 489 -180.96 29.80 -26.36
CA ASN A 489 -180.90 30.40 -27.69
C ASN A 489 -180.40 31.88 -27.64
N SER A 490 -180.35 32.51 -26.46
CA SER A 490 -179.70 33.81 -26.22
C SER A 490 -178.22 33.70 -25.81
N ILE A 491 -177.55 32.60 -26.17
CA ILE A 491 -176.07 32.46 -26.13
C ILE A 491 -175.33 33.58 -26.91
N SER A 492 -176.05 34.36 -27.71
CA SER A 492 -175.64 35.65 -28.31
C SER A 492 -174.77 36.56 -27.41
N ASN A 493 -174.96 36.58 -26.09
CA ASN A 493 -174.50 37.71 -25.26
C ASN A 493 -173.24 37.54 -24.38
N ILE A 494 -172.97 36.38 -23.75
CA ILE A 494 -172.06 36.32 -22.57
C ILE A 494 -170.79 35.44 -22.77
N ALA A 495 -170.51 34.98 -24.00
CA ALA A 495 -169.22 34.36 -24.35
C ALA A 495 -168.06 35.39 -24.44
N LYS A 496 -167.75 36.14 -23.36
CA LYS A 496 -167.11 37.47 -23.51
C LYS A 496 -165.98 37.90 -22.55
N GLN A 497 -165.65 37.20 -21.45
CA GLN A 497 -164.74 37.76 -20.42
C GLN A 497 -163.66 36.80 -19.84
N ALA A 498 -162.55 36.68 -20.59
CA ALA A 498 -161.12 36.51 -20.19
C ALA A 498 -160.70 35.51 -19.06
N ALA A 499 -159.75 34.59 -19.20
CA ALA A 499 -158.84 34.13 -20.29
C ALA A 499 -157.45 34.75 -20.54
N GLU A 500 -156.97 35.82 -19.88
CA GLU A 500 -155.89 36.65 -20.52
C GLU A 500 -154.60 37.05 -19.73
N LEU A 501 -154.48 36.88 -18.40
CA LEU A 501 -153.59 37.77 -17.62
C LEU A 501 -152.04 37.56 -17.63
N HIS A 502 -151.46 36.46 -17.11
CA HIS A 502 -149.98 36.42 -16.88
C HIS A 502 -149.33 35.02 -16.78
N SER A 503 -148.04 34.93 -17.10
CA SER A 503 -147.22 33.69 -17.06
C SER A 503 -145.69 33.86 -16.85
N LEU A 504 -145.17 35.09 -16.70
CA LEU A 504 -143.91 35.49 -17.35
C LEU A 504 -143.00 36.40 -16.47
N LYS A 505 -141.95 35.88 -15.79
CA LYS A 505 -141.14 36.74 -14.86
C LYS A 505 -139.63 36.49 -14.62
N LYS A 506 -139.17 35.40 -13.97
CA LYS A 506 -137.90 35.41 -13.17
C LYS A 506 -137.14 34.07 -13.10
N THR A 507 -135.88 34.02 -13.60
CA THR A 507 -134.99 32.82 -13.56
C THR A 507 -133.47 33.18 -13.58
N LEU A 508 -132.91 33.92 -12.60
CA LEU A 508 -131.49 34.37 -12.69
C LEU A 508 -130.77 34.73 -11.35
N LYS A 509 -129.72 33.96 -10.97
CA LYS A 509 -128.36 34.40 -10.51
C LYS A 509 -127.49 33.15 -10.17
N LEU A 510 -126.15 33.23 -10.23
CA LEU A 510 -125.23 32.15 -9.79
C LEU A 510 -123.76 32.65 -9.53
N ARG A 511 -122.91 31.76 -8.96
CA ARG A 511 -121.42 31.73 -8.84
C ARG A 511 -120.71 32.66 -7.82
N CYS A 512 -119.53 32.18 -7.33
CA CYS A 512 -118.62 32.76 -6.32
C CYS A 512 -117.13 32.76 -6.81
N THR A 513 -116.11 32.74 -5.92
CA THR A 513 -114.65 32.67 -6.22
C THR A 513 -113.85 31.94 -5.12
N GLU A 514 -112.79 31.20 -5.49
CA GLU A 514 -111.95 30.35 -4.60
C GLU A 514 -110.49 30.22 -5.14
N LEU A 515 -109.39 30.31 -4.33
CA LEU A 515 -107.99 30.23 -4.87
C LEU A 515 -106.77 29.91 -3.94
N GLU A 516 -106.86 29.92 -2.60
CA GLU A 516 -105.74 30.27 -1.67
C GLU A 516 -105.18 29.10 -0.78
N GLU A 517 -103.98 29.06 -0.13
CA GLU A 517 -102.61 29.64 -0.24
C GLU A 517 -101.60 28.85 0.69
N THR A 518 -100.25 28.99 0.60
CA THR A 518 -99.22 28.16 1.34
C THR A 518 -97.79 28.76 1.40
N LEU A 519 -96.97 28.57 2.49
CA LEU A 519 -95.48 28.58 2.37
C LEU A 519 -94.54 28.03 3.51
N HIS A 520 -94.64 28.46 4.78
CA HIS A 520 -93.41 28.73 5.58
C HIS A 520 -93.03 27.73 6.73
N GLN A 521 -91.82 27.14 6.71
CA GLN A 521 -91.25 26.25 7.74
C GLN A 521 -89.69 26.25 7.76
N LYS A 522 -89.11 25.61 8.80
CA LYS A 522 -87.76 24.96 8.88
C LYS A 522 -86.51 25.86 9.03
N GLU A 523 -85.84 25.79 10.20
CA GLU A 523 -84.40 26.11 10.32
C GLU A 523 -83.70 25.70 11.65
N LEU A 524 -84.40 25.77 12.80
CA LEU A 524 -83.83 26.48 13.96
C LEU A 524 -82.97 25.72 15.00
N PHE A 525 -82.86 24.37 14.96
CA PHE A 525 -82.40 23.57 16.12
C PHE A 525 -81.12 22.74 15.94
N THR A 526 -80.04 23.43 15.61
CA THR A 526 -78.63 23.01 15.79
C THR A 526 -78.17 22.88 17.26
N LYS A 527 -79.05 23.04 18.26
CA LYS A 527 -78.69 23.55 19.60
C LYS A 527 -78.54 22.54 20.75
N GLU A 528 -78.91 21.27 20.58
CA GLU A 528 -78.94 20.32 21.72
C GLU A 528 -77.72 19.39 21.80
N LYS A 529 -76.75 19.56 20.89
CA LYS A 529 -75.48 18.80 20.87
C LYS A 529 -74.62 19.01 22.13
N ASP A 530 -74.69 20.20 22.73
CA ASP A 530 -73.69 20.68 23.68
C ASP A 530 -73.65 19.90 25.01
N LEU A 531 -74.77 19.27 25.39
CA LEU A 531 -74.97 18.66 26.71
C LEU A 531 -74.08 17.43 27.00
N LEU A 532 -73.64 16.71 25.96
CA LEU A 532 -72.81 15.50 26.11
C LEU A 532 -71.33 15.81 26.38
N THR A 533 -70.86 17.01 26.04
CA THR A 533 -69.47 17.48 26.24
C THR A 533 -69.01 17.32 27.70
N ILE A 534 -69.92 17.56 28.65
CA ILE A 534 -69.65 17.58 30.09
C ILE A 534 -69.23 16.19 30.61
N LYS A 535 -69.77 15.11 30.02
CA LYS A 535 -69.62 13.75 30.58
C LYS A 535 -68.29 13.08 30.26
N VAL A 536 -67.51 13.65 29.35
CA VAL A 536 -66.13 13.21 29.03
C VAL A 536 -65.12 13.75 30.06
N GLY A 537 -65.38 14.90 30.68
CA GLY A 537 -64.44 15.56 31.61
C GLY A 537 -64.11 14.71 32.84
N HIS A 538 -65.11 14.03 33.41
CA HIS A 538 -64.97 13.28 34.68
C HIS A 538 -64.10 12.01 34.58
N LEU A 539 -63.72 11.58 33.36
CA LEU A 539 -62.78 10.48 33.14
C LEU A 539 -61.32 10.95 32.98
N LEU A 540 -61.08 12.26 32.85
CA LEU A 540 -59.73 12.82 32.74
C LEU A 540 -59.08 13.02 34.13
N GLU A 541 -59.86 13.35 35.16
CA GLU A 541 -59.36 13.56 36.53
C GLU A 541 -58.64 12.31 37.09
N VAL A 542 -59.10 11.09 36.76
CA VAL A 542 -58.49 9.82 37.19
C VAL A 542 -57.15 9.54 36.47
N HIS A 543 -56.92 10.12 35.29
CA HIS A 543 -55.67 9.98 34.54
C HIS A 543 -54.57 10.92 35.08
N GLU A 544 -54.95 12.04 35.68
CA GLU A 544 -54.01 13.08 36.13
C GLU A 544 -53.23 12.65 37.39
N ASP A 545 -53.88 11.96 38.32
CA ASP A 545 -53.28 11.48 39.58
C ASP A 545 -52.18 10.42 39.36
N ILE A 546 -52.37 9.51 38.38
CA ILE A 546 -51.35 8.53 37.97
C ILE A 546 -50.16 9.23 37.29
N SER A 547 -50.40 10.32 36.56
CA SER A 547 -49.33 11.11 35.92
C SER A 547 -48.47 11.86 36.94
N GLY A 548 -49.01 12.22 38.11
CA GLY A 548 -48.28 12.85 39.21
C GLY A 548 -47.17 11.96 39.78
N GLN A 549 -47.45 10.66 39.98
CA GLN A 549 -46.45 9.72 40.52
C GLN A 549 -45.26 9.50 39.57
N LEU A 550 -45.50 9.59 38.26
CA LEU A 550 -44.44 9.51 37.24
C LEU A 550 -43.57 10.78 37.21
N LYS A 551 -44.15 11.96 37.49
CA LYS A 551 -43.37 13.21 37.63
C LYS A 551 -42.43 13.18 38.83
N ALA A 552 -42.85 12.66 39.98
CA ALA A 552 -41.97 12.54 41.14
C ALA A 552 -40.73 11.65 40.87
N MET A 553 -40.84 10.66 39.99
CA MET A 553 -39.69 9.88 39.50
C MET A 553 -38.77 10.69 38.56
N ILE A 554 -39.31 11.61 37.77
CA ILE A 554 -38.52 12.50 36.90
C ILE A 554 -37.84 13.58 37.73
N GLU A 555 -38.53 14.17 38.70
CA GLU A 555 -37.95 15.12 39.68
C GLU A 555 -36.86 14.43 40.52
N SER A 556 -37.02 13.14 40.85
CA SER A 556 -35.94 12.33 41.44
C SER A 556 -34.76 12.09 40.49
N GLN A 557 -34.94 12.21 39.18
CA GLN A 557 -33.88 12.07 38.18
C GLN A 557 -33.24 13.42 37.84
N ASP A 558 -34.00 14.51 37.90
CA ASP A 558 -33.49 15.89 37.88
C ASP A 558 -32.65 16.15 39.14
N VAL A 559 -33.05 15.69 40.33
CA VAL A 559 -32.18 15.72 41.53
C VAL A 559 -30.88 14.92 41.35
N ILE A 560 -30.87 13.87 40.53
CA ILE A 560 -29.64 13.15 40.15
C ILE A 560 -28.85 13.93 39.07
N SER A 561 -29.53 14.73 38.24
CA SER A 561 -28.89 15.67 37.32
C SER A 561 -28.29 16.87 38.06
N ASP A 562 -28.93 17.37 39.11
CA ASP A 562 -28.42 18.40 40.01
C ASP A 562 -27.24 17.87 40.85
N GLU A 563 -27.31 16.62 41.33
CA GLU A 563 -26.17 15.98 42.02
C GLU A 563 -25.02 15.69 41.03
N LYS A 564 -25.31 15.47 39.74
CA LYS A 564 -24.31 15.43 38.65
C LYS A 564 -23.73 16.82 38.36
N GLU A 565 -24.55 17.86 38.23
CA GLU A 565 -24.10 19.25 38.01
C GLU A 565 -23.29 19.74 39.22
N ARG A 566 -23.66 19.33 40.43
CA ARG A 566 -22.89 19.52 41.68
C ARG A 566 -21.57 18.76 41.71
N LEU A 567 -21.44 17.66 40.96
CA LEU A 567 -20.19 16.92 40.76
C LEU A 567 -19.35 17.50 39.60
N GLU A 568 -19.98 18.06 38.57
CA GLU A 568 -19.31 18.86 37.53
C GLU A 568 -18.81 20.19 38.12
N GLY A 569 -19.59 20.86 38.96
CA GLY A 569 -19.16 21.91 39.88
C GLY A 569 -18.21 21.42 40.99
N ARG A 570 -17.93 20.12 41.10
CA ARG A 570 -16.79 19.57 41.88
C ARG A 570 -15.55 19.33 41.01
N CYS A 571 -15.72 19.29 39.68
CA CYS A 571 -14.65 19.50 38.72
C CYS A 571 -14.34 20.98 38.51
N GLU A 572 -15.29 21.91 38.64
CA GLU A 572 -15.00 23.36 38.77
C GLU A 572 -14.22 23.66 40.06
N ARG A 573 -14.44 22.90 41.14
CA ARG A 573 -13.55 22.92 42.34
C ARG A 573 -12.20 22.19 42.12
N LEU A 574 -11.98 21.61 40.95
CA LEU A 574 -10.66 21.24 40.44
C LEU A 574 -10.13 22.30 39.45
N GLU A 575 -10.98 23.11 38.81
CA GLU A 575 -10.57 24.40 38.22
C GLU A 575 -10.24 25.45 39.29
N GLU A 576 -10.71 25.29 40.53
CA GLU A 576 -10.22 26.03 41.70
C GLU A 576 -8.74 25.67 42.03
N GLN A 577 -8.13 24.71 41.32
CA GLN A 577 -6.68 24.59 41.25
C GLN A 577 -6.00 25.77 40.50
N LEU A 578 -6.73 26.60 39.75
CA LEU A 578 -6.28 27.93 39.31
C LEU A 578 -6.34 28.96 40.46
N GLY A 579 -7.05 28.67 41.55
CA GLY A 579 -6.89 29.37 42.83
C GLY A 579 -5.47 29.21 43.41
N ASN A 580 -4.82 28.07 43.14
CA ASN A 580 -3.39 27.88 43.38
C ASN A 580 -2.48 28.67 42.41
N MET A 581 -3.03 29.57 41.58
CA MET A 581 -2.28 30.58 40.83
C MET A 581 -2.59 32.01 41.33
N SER A 582 -3.84 32.32 41.71
CA SER A 582 -4.18 33.64 42.25
C SER A 582 -3.66 33.86 43.68
N VAL A 583 -3.62 32.82 44.52
CA VAL A 583 -2.97 32.90 45.85
C VAL A 583 -1.45 33.02 45.72
N HIS A 584 -0.85 32.47 44.65
CA HIS A 584 0.55 32.73 44.32
C HIS A 584 0.77 34.22 43.98
N ALA A 585 -0.09 34.84 43.16
CA ALA A 585 -0.03 36.28 42.88
C ALA A 585 -0.24 37.16 44.14
N ALA A 586 -1.03 36.70 45.12
CA ALA A 586 -1.19 37.40 46.40
C ALA A 586 0.08 37.39 47.27
N VAL A 587 0.96 36.40 47.11
CA VAL A 587 2.27 36.31 47.78
C VAL A 587 3.41 36.86 46.91
N GLU A 588 3.22 36.94 45.59
CA GLU A 588 4.02 37.78 44.69
C GLU A 588 3.97 39.26 45.14
N ASN A 589 2.82 39.76 45.64
CA ASN A 589 2.73 41.07 46.31
C ASN A 589 3.46 41.13 47.68
N VAL A 590 3.75 40.00 48.32
CA VAL A 590 4.61 39.93 49.52
C VAL A 590 6.10 39.93 49.12
N LEU A 591 6.44 39.37 47.96
CA LEU A 591 7.76 39.52 47.35
C LEU A 591 7.98 40.94 46.77
N GLU A 592 6.93 41.60 46.30
CA GLU A 592 6.95 43.04 45.97
C GLU A 592 7.23 43.92 47.21
N LYS A 593 6.83 43.47 48.40
CA LYS A 593 7.24 44.09 49.68
C LYS A 593 8.72 43.84 50.01
N CYS A 594 9.35 42.77 49.51
CA CYS A 594 10.82 42.69 49.50
C CYS A 594 11.39 43.82 48.64
N CYS A 595 10.85 44.06 47.44
CA CYS A 595 11.31 45.16 46.57
C CYS A 595 11.14 46.55 47.20
N PHE A 596 10.04 46.85 47.90
CA PHE A 596 9.88 48.16 48.56
C PHE A 596 10.80 48.35 49.78
N HIS A 597 11.08 47.31 50.58
CA HIS A 597 12.07 47.42 51.66
C HIS A 597 13.52 47.44 51.14
N VAL A 598 13.81 46.74 50.04
CA VAL A 598 15.08 46.92 49.29
C VAL A 598 15.21 48.35 48.80
N ALA A 599 14.17 48.95 48.21
CA ALA A 599 14.18 50.37 47.80
C ALA A 599 14.43 51.32 48.98
N LYS A 600 13.81 51.06 50.15
CA LYS A 600 14.01 51.87 51.36
C LYS A 600 15.40 51.70 51.99
N GLN A 601 16.02 50.53 51.91
CA GLN A 601 17.37 50.31 52.47
C GLN A 601 18.48 50.68 51.48
N PHE A 602 18.22 50.65 50.17
CA PHE A 602 19.07 51.23 49.13
C PHE A 602 19.22 52.76 49.32
N GLU A 603 18.18 53.44 49.82
CA GLU A 603 18.28 54.83 50.31
C GLU A 603 19.14 55.00 51.58
N VAL A 604 19.45 53.94 52.33
CA VAL A 604 20.35 53.97 53.49
C VAL A 604 21.81 53.68 53.08
N ASP A 605 22.06 52.80 52.11
CA ASP A 605 23.38 52.64 51.50
C ASP A 605 23.84 53.97 50.86
N LYS A 606 22.90 54.67 50.21
CA LYS A 606 23.03 56.04 49.67
C LYS A 606 23.46 57.08 50.72
N ALA A 607 23.35 56.79 52.02
CA ALA A 607 23.78 57.66 53.11
C ALA A 607 25.15 57.32 53.72
N ARG A 608 25.79 56.20 53.36
CA ARG A 608 27.10 55.78 53.92
C ARG A 608 28.16 55.28 52.93
N THR A 609 27.96 55.45 51.61
CA THR A 609 29.09 55.48 50.65
C THR A 609 29.92 56.79 50.73
N ILE A 610 29.90 57.46 51.89
CA ILE A 610 30.56 58.73 52.21
C ILE A 610 31.06 58.60 53.65
N ILE A 611 32.30 59.08 53.94
CA ILE A 611 33.06 58.81 55.18
C ILE A 611 33.57 57.35 55.21
N SER A 612 34.62 57.05 54.44
CA SER A 612 36.03 57.05 54.90
C SER A 612 36.35 55.91 55.88
N CYS A 613 37.25 54.99 55.53
CA CYS A 613 38.69 55.02 55.90
C CYS A 613 38.99 54.72 57.38
N ARG A 614 40.14 54.05 57.60
CA ARG A 614 40.92 53.91 58.85
C ARG A 614 40.48 52.84 59.88
N CYS A 615 41.40 51.88 60.00
CA CYS A 615 42.01 51.37 61.25
C CYS A 615 41.37 50.20 62.02
N PHE A 616 42.29 49.29 62.38
CA PHE A 616 42.21 48.11 63.26
C PHE A 616 41.35 46.94 62.78
#